data_AF-A0A9C9KRQ5-F1
#
_entry.id   AF-A0A9C9KRQ5-F1
#
_cell.length_a   1.000
_cell.length_b   1.000
_cell.length_c   1.000
_cell.angle_alpha   90.00
_cell.angle_beta   90.00
_cell.angle_gamma   90.00
#
_symmetry.space_group_name_H-M   'P 1'
#
loop_
_entity.id
_entity.type
_entity.pdbx_description
1 polymer ?
#
loop_
_entity_poly.entity_id
_entity_poly.type
_entity_poly.pdbx_seq_one_letter_code
_entity_poly.pdbx_strand_id
1 'polypeptide(L)' 'MKLDVSSSNLILLVSAVNDAIKYNEGFLHSETIKDVSDYEEHLLCLENLQNWLEDQYKDLEKDNPDLMNYTDVIKNT' A
#
# COMPACT_ATOMS: atom_id res chain seq x y z
N MET A 1 2.51 15.86 13.53
CA MET A 1 3.22 14.70 14.11
C MET A 1 3.92 14.02 12.96
N LYS A 2 5.25 13.95 12.93
CA LYS A 2 5.97 13.10 11.95
C LYS A 2 5.95 11.68 12.51
N LEU A 3 5.22 10.79 11.86
CA LEU A 3 5.34 9.36 12.11
C LEU A 3 6.63 8.90 11.44
N ASP A 4 7.54 8.35 12.21
CA ASP A 4 8.81 7.82 11.72
C ASP A 4 8.68 6.30 11.67
N VAL A 5 8.58 5.75 10.46
CA VAL A 5 8.47 4.30 10.25
C VAL A 5 9.88 3.77 10.06
N SER A 6 10.32 2.85 10.93
CA SER A 6 11.64 2.24 10.77
C SER A 6 11.76 1.60 9.38
N SER A 7 12.90 1.78 8.72
CA SER A 7 13.19 1.29 7.37
C SER A 7 12.81 -0.18 7.15
N SER A 8 13.04 -1.03 8.16
CA SER A 8 12.69 -2.46 8.14
C SER A 8 11.19 -2.75 8.08
N ASN A 9 10.36 -1.86 8.62
CA ASN A 9 8.91 -2.01 8.64
C ASN A 9 8.23 -1.38 7.43
N LEU A 10 8.95 -0.53 6.68
CA LEU A 10 8.39 0.18 5.54
C LEU A 10 8.07 -0.77 4.38
N ILE A 11 8.98 -1.71 4.06
CA ILE A 11 8.71 -2.77 3.07
C ILE A 11 7.46 -3.56 3.45
N LEU A 12 7.40 -4.01 4.71
CA LEU A 12 6.26 -4.79 5.20
C LEU A 12 4.94 -4.03 5.09
N LEU A 13 4.95 -2.73 5.42
CA LEU A 13 3.77 -1.87 5.32
C LEU A 13 3.34 -1.66 3.87
N VAL A 14 4.28 -1.38 2.96
CA VAL A 14 4.00 -1.27 1.51
C VAL A 14 3.36 -2.54 0.98
N SER A 15 3.92 -3.70 1.31
CA SER A 15 3.36 -5.00 0.92
C SER A 15 1.96 -5.22 1.50
N ALA A 16 1.78 -5.00 2.79
CA ALA A 16 0.50 -5.26 3.46
C ALA A 16 -0.62 -4.34 2.96
N VAL A 17 -0.34 -3.07 2.69
CA VAL A 17 -1.35 -2.14 2.16
C VAL A 17 -1.67 -2.47 0.71
N ASN A 18 -0.67 -2.82 -0.11
CA ASN A 18 -0.91 -3.28 -1.47
C ASN A 18 -1.76 -4.57 -1.52
N ASP A 19 -1.51 -5.55 -0.65
CA ASP A 19 -2.34 -6.76 -0.53
C ASP A 19 -3.78 -6.41 -0.12
N ALA A 20 -3.94 -5.47 0.82
CA ALA A 20 -5.25 -5.00 1.25
C ALA A 20 -6.01 -4.31 0.10
N ILE A 21 -5.33 -3.50 -0.73
CA ILE A 21 -5.91 -2.87 -1.92
C ILE A 21 -6.41 -3.96 -2.87
N LYS A 22 -5.55 -4.89 -3.28
CA LYS A 22 -5.91 -5.97 -4.21
C LYS A 22 -7.09 -6.81 -3.72
N TYR A 23 -7.10 -7.13 -2.42
CA TYR A 23 -8.21 -7.84 -1.81
C TYR A 23 -9.50 -7.03 -1.88
N ASN A 24 -9.48 -5.75 -1.49
CA ASN A 24 -10.67 -4.90 -1.49
C ASN A 24 -11.18 -4.61 -2.92
N GLU A 25 -10.29 -4.41 -3.89
CA GLU A 25 -10.65 -4.33 -5.30
C GLU A 25 -11.35 -5.60 -5.77
N GLY A 26 -10.78 -6.77 -5.48
CA GLY A 26 -11.41 -8.05 -5.82
C GLY A 26 -12.75 -8.26 -5.12
N PHE A 27 -12.86 -7.81 -3.87
CA PHE A 27 -14.09 -7.89 -3.07
C PHE A 27 -15.17 -6.96 -3.60
N LEU A 28 -14.84 -5.74 -4.02
CA LEU A 28 -15.77 -4.78 -4.65
C LEU A 28 -16.40 -5.34 -5.92
N HIS A 29 -15.63 -6.08 -6.72
CA HIS A 29 -16.11 -6.74 -7.93
C HIS A 29 -16.80 -8.09 -7.66
N SER A 30 -16.89 -8.52 -6.40
CA SER A 30 -17.61 -9.72 -6.03
C SER A 30 -19.12 -9.49 -6.10
N GLU A 31 -19.87 -10.45 -6.64
CA GLU A 31 -21.35 -10.41 -6.70
C GLU A 31 -22.01 -10.49 -5.31
N THR A 32 -21.21 -10.56 -4.24
CA THR A 32 -21.65 -10.72 -2.85
C THR A 32 -22.10 -9.42 -2.18
N ILE A 33 -21.69 -8.25 -2.69
CA ILE A 33 -21.96 -6.96 -2.04
C ILE A 33 -23.08 -6.22 -2.77
N LYS A 34 -24.07 -5.74 -2.01
CA LYS A 34 -25.21 -4.97 -2.55
C LYS A 34 -24.99 -3.46 -2.54
N ASP A 35 -24.28 -2.96 -1.53
CA ASP A 35 -23.91 -1.56 -1.38
C ASP A 35 -22.40 -1.48 -1.22
N VAL A 36 -21.75 -0.84 -2.19
CA VAL A 36 -20.28 -0.77 -2.29
C VAL A 36 -19.72 0.53 -1.71
N SER A 37 -20.57 1.50 -1.35
CA SER A 37 -20.16 2.87 -1.04
C SER A 37 -19.10 2.94 0.07
N ASP A 38 -19.32 2.22 1.18
CA ASP A 38 -18.38 2.17 2.30
C ASP A 38 -17.05 1.49 1.93
N TYR A 39 -17.08 0.53 1.01
CA TYR A 39 -15.89 -0.20 0.55
C TYR A 39 -15.08 0.64 -0.44
N GLU A 40 -15.75 1.44 -1.29
CA GLU A 40 -15.09 2.42 -2.17
C GLU A 40 -14.38 3.49 -1.34
N GLU A 41 -15.01 4.02 -0.28
CA GLU A 41 -14.37 4.97 0.63
C GLU A 41 -13.18 4.35 1.35
N HIS A 42 -13.30 3.09 1.80
CA HIS A 42 -12.19 2.38 2.43
C HIS A 42 -11.04 2.15 1.45
N LEU A 43 -11.33 1.72 0.22
CA LEU A 43 -10.33 1.52 -0.82
C LEU A 43 -9.58 2.83 -1.13
N LEU A 44 -10.30 3.94 -1.28
CA LEU A 44 -9.69 5.26 -1.46
C LEU A 44 -8.75 5.63 -0.30
N CYS A 45 -9.12 5.28 0.93
CA CYS A 45 -8.25 5.51 2.09
C CYS A 45 -6.96 4.67 2.00
N LEU A 46 -7.05 3.42 1.55
CA LEU A 46 -5.90 2.54 1.36
C LEU A 46 -4.98 3.06 0.23
N GLU A 47 -5.54 3.49 -0.89
CA GLU A 47 -4.79 4.07 -2.01
C GLU A 47 -4.02 5.34 -1.59
N ASN A 48 -4.68 6.22 -0.83
CA ASN A 48 -4.02 7.40 -0.28
C ASN A 48 -2.87 7.05 0.68
N LEU A 49 -3.05 5.99 1.50
CA LEU A 49 -1.99 5.49 2.36
C LEU A 49 -0.83 4.90 1.54
N GLN A 50 -1.13 4.13 0.49
CA GLN A 50 -0.13 3.55 -0.40
C GLN A 50 0.70 4.63 -1.09
N ASN A 51 0.06 5.70 -1.57
CA ASN A 51 0.75 6.85 -2.17
C ASN A 51 1.72 7.50 -1.19
N TRP A 52 1.29 7.71 0.06
CA TRP A 52 2.18 8.24 1.09
C TRP A 52 3.35 7.29 1.40
N LEU A 53 3.10 5.98 1.47
CA LEU A 53 4.14 4.97 1.69
C LEU A 53 5.14 4.91 0.53
N GLU A 54 4.68 5.07 -0.71
CA GLU A 54 5.54 5.16 -1.89
C GLU A 54 6.54 6.32 -1.79
N ASP A 55 6.06 7.51 -1.40
CA ASP A 55 6.94 8.66 -1.19
C ASP A 55 7.98 8.40 -0.10
N GLN A 56 7.57 7.83 1.04
CA GLN A 56 8.52 7.45 2.10
C GLN A 56 9.52 6.39 1.64
N TYR A 57 9.08 5.43 0.82
CA TYR A 57 9.92 4.36 0.31
C TYR A 57 10.98 4.89 -0.66
N LYS A 58 10.58 5.77 -1.58
CA LYS A 58 11.50 6.41 -2.54
C LYS A 58 12.55 7.28 -1.85
N ASP A 59 12.19 7.91 -0.73
CA ASP A 59 13.18 8.62 0.07
C ASP A 59 14.17 7.65 0.74
N LEU A 60 13.70 6.51 1.24
CA LEU A 60 14.56 5.46 1.80
C LEU A 60 15.50 4.84 0.75
N GLU A 61 15.02 4.60 -0.48
CA GLU A 61 15.81 4.07 -1.59
C GLU A 61 17.02 4.94 -1.93
N LYS A 62 16.87 6.27 -1.87
CA LYS A 62 17.98 7.21 -2.15
C LYS A 62 19.16 7.00 -1.22
N ASP A 63 18.87 6.65 0.03
CA ASP A 63 19.87 6.45 1.07
C ASP A 63 20.35 4.99 1.16
N ASN A 64 19.68 4.04 0.49
CA ASN A 64 19.94 2.61 0.57
C ASN A 64 19.88 1.94 -0.82
N PRO A 65 20.97 1.98 -1.62
CA PRO A 65 20.98 1.49 -3.00
C PRO A 65 20.81 -0.04 -3.14
N ASP A 66 21.00 -0.81 -2.05
CA ASP A 66 20.80 -2.26 -2.02
C ASP A 66 19.35 -2.67 -1.72
N LEU A 67 18.45 -1.70 -1.48
CA LEU A 67 17.04 -1.95 -1.23
C LEU A 67 16.34 -2.43 -2.52
N MET A 68 15.41 -3.38 -2.40
CA MET A 68 14.52 -3.74 -3.52
C MET A 68 13.76 -2.48 -3.98
N ASN A 69 13.61 -2.30 -5.29
CA ASN A 69 12.87 -1.13 -5.75
C ASN A 69 11.38 -1.22 -5.36
N TYR A 70 10.71 -0.09 -5.18
CA TYR A 70 9.30 -0.03 -4.81
C TYR A 70 8.41 -0.84 -5.76
N THR A 71 8.66 -0.71 -7.07
CA THR A 71 7.88 -1.38 -8.12
C THR A 71 7.95 -2.90 -8.05
N ASP A 72 9.06 -3.47 -7.60
CA ASP A 72 9.26 -4.90 -7.46
C ASP A 72 8.62 -5.41 -6.17
N VAL A 73 8.57 -4.58 -5.11
CA VAL A 73 7.80 -4.91 -3.90
C VAL A 73 6.32 -5.09 -4.23
N ILE A 74 5.68 -4.11 -4.88
CA ILE A 74 4.24 -4.15 -5.23
C ILE A 74 3.87 -5.19 -6.29
N LYS A 75 4.84 -5.69 -7.07
CA LYS A 75 4.60 -6.75 -8.06
C LYS A 75 4.62 -8.14 -7.44
N ASN A 76 5.41 -8.34 -6.39
CA ASN A 76 5.64 -9.64 -5.76
C ASN A 76 4.66 -9.95 -4.61
N THR A 77 3.89 -8.95 -4.20
CA THR A 77 2.74 -9.03 -3.29
C THR A 77 1.56 -8.54 -4.08
#